data_AF-A0A9W5Y5F7-F1
#
_entry.id   AF-A0A9W5Y5F7-F1
#
_cell.length_a   1.000
_cell.length_b   1.000
_cell.length_c   1.000
_cell.angle_alpha   90.00
_cell.angle_beta   90.00
_cell.angle_gamma   90.00
#
_symmetry.space_group_name_H-M   'P 1'
#
loop_
_entity.id
_entity.type
_entity.pdbx_description
1 polymer ?
#
loop_
_entity_poly.entity_id
_entity_poly.type
_entity_poly.pdbx_seq_one_letter_code
_entity_poly.pdbx_strand_id
1 'polypeptide(L)'
;MDLVCFAITGHIASMGSMRAKNILFPAFRQVQRISYGNFIENGQILVLILCVIGLMVKYILAINGIVMLFRNNIKNKLLFVTILSILLYIYSLLIGNNAFKLMDILEMDQYIYLVIFLIFPLILFSIYRAKHFHGNRRKLKLKKNS
;
A
#
# COMPACT_ATOMS: atom_id res chain seq x y z
N MET A 1 -7.76 1.07 -0.45
CA MET A 1 -7.01 2.31 -0.12
C MET A 1 -7.42 2.87 1.24
N ASP A 2 -8.35 2.22 1.92
CA ASP A 2 -9.22 2.88 2.90
C ASP A 2 -8.59 2.92 4.28
N LEU A 3 -8.02 1.80 4.75
CA LEU A 3 -7.44 1.71 6.10
C LEU A 3 -6.24 2.67 6.32
N VAL A 4 -5.40 2.85 5.31
CA VAL A 4 -4.18 3.67 5.41
C VAL A 4 -4.52 5.15 5.39
N CYS A 5 -5.45 5.58 4.54
CA CYS A 5 -5.89 6.97 4.52
C CYS A 5 -6.61 7.37 5.81
N PHE A 6 -7.49 6.50 6.33
CA PHE A 6 -8.15 6.70 7.63
C PHE A 6 -7.17 6.71 8.80
N ALA A 7 -6.15 5.84 8.79
CA ALA A 7 -5.10 5.84 9.80
C ALA A 7 -4.25 7.13 9.76
N ILE A 8 -3.85 7.58 8.57
CA ILE A 8 -3.05 8.82 8.40
C ILE A 8 -3.85 10.05 8.83
N THR A 9 -5.12 10.16 8.43
CA THR A 9 -5.98 11.27 8.88
C THR A 9 -6.22 11.22 10.39
N GLY A 10 -6.45 10.04 10.96
CA GLY A 10 -6.55 9.85 12.42
C GLY A 10 -5.28 10.23 13.17
N HIS A 11 -4.10 9.97 12.61
CA HIS A 11 -2.82 10.37 13.18
C HIS A 11 -2.61 11.89 13.14
N ILE A 12 -2.87 12.53 12.00
CA ILE A 12 -2.74 13.98 11.86
C ILE A 12 -3.73 14.68 12.81
N ALA A 13 -4.96 14.20 12.90
CA ALA A 13 -6.00 14.75 13.76
C ALA A 13 -5.67 14.63 15.26
N SER A 14 -5.06 13.52 15.69
CA SER A 14 -4.76 13.26 17.11
C SER A 14 -3.41 13.79 17.59
N MET A 15 -2.41 13.89 16.71
CA MET A 15 -1.04 14.27 17.10
C MET A 15 -0.55 15.59 16.53
N GLY A 16 -1.23 16.13 15.51
CA GLY A 16 -0.74 17.23 14.68
C GLY A 16 0.30 16.79 13.64
N SER A 17 0.36 17.52 12.52
CA SER A 17 1.19 17.17 11.35
C SER A 17 2.69 17.10 11.65
N MET A 18 3.21 18.07 12.43
CA MET A 18 4.63 18.17 12.75
C MET A 18 5.13 16.98 13.58
N ARG A 19 4.30 16.48 14.50
CA ARG A 19 4.65 15.31 15.33
C ARG A 19 4.40 14.01 14.58
N ALA A 20 3.32 13.92 13.82
CA ALA A 20 2.99 12.71 13.07
C ALA A 20 4.11 12.29 12.09
N LYS A 21 4.83 13.25 11.50
CA LYS A 21 5.94 12.98 10.56
C LYS A 21 7.18 12.36 11.21
N ASN A 22 7.47 12.66 12.48
CA ASN A 22 8.73 12.30 13.13
C ASN A 22 8.59 11.11 14.12
N ILE A 23 7.45 10.42 14.11
CA ILE A 23 7.17 9.35 15.06
C ILE A 23 7.35 7.99 14.39
N LEU A 24 8.24 7.19 14.97
CA LEU A 24 8.38 5.77 14.66
C LEU A 24 7.11 5.02 15.08
N PHE A 25 6.50 4.27 14.16
CA PHE A 25 5.26 3.50 14.37
C PHE A 25 4.09 4.34 14.93
N PRO A 26 3.49 5.23 14.12
CA PRO A 26 2.50 6.20 14.59
C PRO A 26 1.24 5.54 15.17
N ALA A 27 0.79 4.41 14.61
CA ALA A 27 -0.33 3.61 15.11
C ALA A 27 -0.18 3.22 16.59
N PHE A 28 1.01 2.74 16.93
CA PHE A 28 1.32 2.28 18.29
C PHE A 28 1.38 3.46 19.29
N ARG A 29 2.04 4.55 18.88
CA ARG A 29 2.18 5.79 19.68
C ARG A 29 0.89 6.59 19.80
N GLN A 30 -0.09 6.34 18.95
CA GLN A 30 -1.44 6.92 19.08
C GLN A 30 -2.19 6.25 20.22
N VAL A 31 -2.22 4.91 20.24
CA VAL A 31 -3.01 4.18 21.22
C VAL A 31 -2.41 4.28 22.63
N GLN A 32 -1.09 4.40 22.75
CA GLN A 32 -0.44 4.73 24.03
C GLN A 32 -0.95 6.03 24.66
N ARG A 33 -1.36 7.01 23.86
CA ARG A 33 -1.84 8.32 24.34
C ARG A 33 -3.33 8.38 24.62
N ILE A 34 -4.11 7.40 24.15
CA ILE A 34 -5.56 7.32 24.36
C ILE A 34 -5.89 6.51 25.62
N SER A 35 -4.89 6.11 26.41
CA SER A 35 -5.12 5.41 27.69
C SER A 35 -5.81 6.35 28.69
N TYR A 36 -7.13 6.24 28.79
CA TYR A 36 -7.94 6.87 29.83
C TYR A 36 -8.01 5.95 31.05
N GLY A 37 -7.43 6.39 32.17
CA GLY A 37 -7.71 5.85 33.51
C GLY A 37 -7.44 4.35 33.71
N ASN A 38 -6.38 3.80 33.10
CA ASN A 38 -5.97 2.38 33.21
C ASN A 38 -6.99 1.34 32.70
N PHE A 39 -8.13 1.74 32.11
CA PHE A 39 -9.14 0.79 31.59
C PHE A 39 -8.86 0.34 30.13
N ILE A 40 -8.18 1.18 29.33
CA ILE A 40 -7.76 0.88 27.95
C ILE A 40 -6.24 0.63 27.91
N GLU A 41 -5.72 -0.12 28.89
CA GLU A 41 -4.28 -0.35 29.05
C GLU A 41 -3.68 -1.18 27.91
N ASN A 42 -4.50 -2.04 27.27
CA ASN A 42 -4.05 -3.03 26.29
C ASN A 42 -4.36 -2.69 24.82
N GLY A 43 -4.70 -1.44 24.50
CA GLY A 43 -4.97 -1.05 23.10
C GLY A 43 -3.77 -1.29 22.16
N GLN A 44 -2.55 -1.28 22.71
CA GLN A 44 -1.31 -1.61 22.00
C GLN A 44 -1.34 -3.05 21.44
N ILE A 45 -1.85 -4.00 22.24
CA ILE A 45 -1.96 -5.41 21.88
C ILE A 45 -3.02 -5.58 20.78
N LEU A 46 -4.15 -4.89 20.91
CA LEU A 46 -5.20 -4.93 19.88
C LEU A 46 -4.70 -4.43 18.53
N VAL A 47 -3.94 -3.32 18.50
CA VAL A 47 -3.36 -2.80 17.25
C VAL A 47 -2.31 -3.75 16.68
N LEU A 48 -1.49 -4.40 17.52
CA LEU A 48 -0.56 -5.44 17.08
C LEU A 48 -1.31 -6.60 16.42
N ILE A 49 -2.35 -7.13 17.06
CA ILE A 49 -3.16 -8.23 16.52
C ILE A 49 -3.82 -7.81 15.20
N LEU A 50 -4.41 -6.62 15.13
CA LEU A 50 -5.05 -6.12 13.92
C LEU A 50 -4.04 -5.91 12.78
N CYS A 51 -2.83 -5.45 13.10
CA CYS A 51 -1.74 -5.32 12.13
C CYS A 51 -1.30 -6.68 11.59
N VAL A 52 -1.14 -7.68 12.45
CA VAL A 52 -0.77 -9.05 12.04
C VAL A 52 -1.86 -9.66 11.16
N ILE A 53 -3.13 -9.57 11.58
CA ILE A 53 -4.27 -10.06 10.78
C ILE A 53 -4.31 -9.35 9.42
N GLY A 54 -4.16 -8.02 9.41
CA GLY A 54 -4.14 -7.23 8.17
C GLY A 54 -3.01 -7.64 7.22
N LEU A 55 -1.82 -7.93 7.74
CA LEU A 55 -0.69 -8.43 6.95
C LEU A 55 -0.93 -9.85 6.43
N MET A 56 -1.52 -10.74 7.24
CA MET A 56 -1.89 -12.10 6.81
C MET A 56 -2.90 -12.09 5.65
N VAL A 57 -3.93 -11.23 5.73
CA VAL A 57 -4.91 -11.08 4.64
C VAL A 57 -4.23 -10.58 3.37
N LYS A 58 -3.37 -9.56 3.45
CA LYS A 58 -2.61 -9.05 2.29
C LYS A 58 -1.73 -10.13 1.67
N TYR A 59 -1.05 -10.92 2.50
CA TYR A 59 -0.20 -12.01 2.05
C TYR A 59 -0.98 -13.07 1.26
N ILE A 60 -2.11 -13.55 1.81
CA ILE A 60 -2.99 -14.52 1.12
C ILE A 60 -3.47 -13.96 -0.21
N LEU A 61 -3.89 -12.69 -0.23
CA LEU A 61 -4.38 -12.04 -1.44
C LEU A 61 -3.29 -11.91 -2.51
N ALA A 62 -2.07 -11.53 -2.10
CA ALA A 62 -0.92 -11.39 -3.00
C ALA A 62 -0.51 -12.72 -3.63
N ILE A 63 -0.40 -13.79 -2.83
CA ILE A 63 -0.05 -15.12 -3.35
C ILE A 63 -1.11 -15.61 -4.32
N ASN A 64 -2.39 -15.49 -3.96
CA ASN A 64 -3.48 -15.89 -4.86
C ASN A 64 -3.46 -15.07 -6.17
N GLY A 65 -3.17 -13.77 -6.09
CA GLY A 65 -3.00 -12.91 -7.26
C GLY A 65 -1.87 -13.36 -8.18
N ILE A 66 -0.69 -13.68 -7.62
CA ILE A 66 0.46 -14.18 -8.38
C ILE A 66 0.13 -15.52 -9.05
N VAL A 67 -0.48 -16.46 -8.31
CA VAL A 67 -0.87 -17.77 -8.85
C VAL A 67 -1.90 -17.62 -9.98
N MET A 68 -2.83 -16.68 -9.87
CA MET A 68 -3.80 -16.39 -10.93
C MET A 68 -3.13 -15.79 -12.17
N LEU A 69 -2.18 -14.87 -11.99
CA LEU A 69 -1.47 -14.20 -13.09
C LEU A 69 -0.55 -15.15 -13.85
N PHE A 70 0.14 -16.07 -13.15
CA PHE A 70 1.05 -17.05 -13.73
C PHE A 70 0.43 -18.44 -13.93
N ARG A 71 -0.90 -18.54 -13.92
CA ARG A 71 -1.63 -19.81 -13.98
C ARG A 71 -1.18 -20.71 -15.15
N ASN A 72 -0.81 -20.13 -16.29
CA ASN A 72 -0.41 -20.88 -17.49
C ASN A 72 1.03 -21.42 -17.42
N ASN A 73 1.89 -20.81 -16.61
CA ASN A 73 3.32 -21.16 -16.51
C ASN A 73 3.62 -22.08 -15.31
N ILE A 74 2.70 -22.17 -14.34
CA ILE A 74 2.91 -22.95 -13.10
C ILE A 74 2.38 -24.38 -13.29
N LYS A 75 3.30 -25.35 -13.35
CA LYS A 75 2.96 -26.79 -13.40
C LYS A 75 2.47 -27.33 -12.06
N ASN A 76 3.10 -26.94 -10.95
CA ASN A 76 2.72 -27.36 -9.60
C ASN A 76 2.54 -26.15 -8.68
N LYS A 77 1.27 -25.85 -8.35
CA LYS A 77 0.89 -24.69 -7.54
C LYS A 77 1.44 -24.77 -6.12
N LEU A 78 1.38 -25.95 -5.50
CA LEU A 78 1.83 -26.15 -4.12
C LEU A 78 3.33 -25.89 -3.98
N LEU A 79 4.14 -26.46 -4.88
CA LEU A 79 5.59 -26.23 -4.89
C LEU A 79 5.93 -24.76 -5.12
N PHE A 80 5.27 -24.11 -6.08
CA PHE A 80 5.50 -22.69 -6.37
C PHE A 80 5.20 -21.79 -5.16
N VAL A 81 4.02 -21.98 -4.54
CA VAL A 81 3.63 -21.22 -3.34
C VAL A 81 4.59 -21.47 -2.19
N THR A 82 5.01 -22.72 -1.98
CA THR A 82 5.94 -23.08 -0.89
C THR A 82 7.30 -22.41 -1.07
N ILE A 83 7.88 -22.49 -2.27
CA ILE A 83 9.17 -21.84 -2.57
C ILE A 83 9.07 -20.33 -2.37
N LEU A 84 8.01 -19.70 -2.88
CA LEU A 84 7.79 -18.27 -2.73
C LEU A 84 7.63 -17.85 -1.26
N SER A 85 6.92 -18.66 -0.47
CA SER A 85 6.74 -18.45 0.97
C SER A 85 8.07 -18.53 1.72
N ILE A 86 8.91 -19.52 1.40
CA ILE A 86 10.25 -19.68 2.01
C ILE A 86 11.15 -18.49 1.68
N LEU A 87 11.18 -18.06 0.41
CA LEU A 87 11.96 -16.90 -0.01
C LEU A 87 11.51 -15.62 0.70
N LEU A 88 10.19 -15.39 0.81
CA LEU A 88 9.62 -14.26 1.54
C LEU A 88 9.96 -14.32 3.04
N TYR A 89 9.95 -15.50 3.64
CA TYR A 89 10.32 -15.68 5.04
C TYR A 89 11.79 -15.32 5.30
N ILE A 90 12.71 -15.81 4.45
CA ILE A 90 14.14 -15.46 4.53
C ILE A 90 14.33 -13.95 4.38
N TYR A 91 13.66 -13.33 3.41
CA TYR A 91 13.70 -11.88 3.20
C TYR A 91 13.18 -11.10 4.43
N SER A 92 12.08 -11.58 5.02
CA SER A 92 11.52 -10.99 6.24
C SER A 92 12.47 -11.08 7.44
N LEU A 93 13.21 -12.19 7.59
CA LEU A 93 14.19 -12.34 8.67
C LEU A 93 15.37 -11.36 8.50
N LEU A 94 15.86 -11.17 7.27
CA LEU A 94 16.96 -10.26 6.99
C LEU A 94 16.60 -8.80 7.29
N ILE A 95 15.37 -8.38 6.94
CA ILE A 95 14.91 -7.01 7.17
C ILE A 95 14.50 -6.81 8.63
N GLY A 96 13.80 -7.78 9.21
CA GLY A 96 13.25 -7.69 10.57
C GLY A 96 14.31 -7.54 11.66
N ASN A 97 15.56 -7.93 11.39
CA ASN A 97 16.66 -7.82 12.34
C ASN A 97 17.12 -6.37 12.60
N ASN A 98 16.75 -5.41 11.73
CA ASN A 98 17.11 -4.00 11.93
C ASN A 98 15.91 -3.09 11.68
N ALA A 99 15.38 -2.50 12.77
CA ALA A 99 14.23 -1.63 12.73
C ALA A 99 14.42 -0.38 11.85
N PHE A 100 15.64 0.16 11.75
CA PHE A 100 15.93 1.30 10.88
C PHE A 100 15.83 0.90 9.40
N LYS A 101 16.44 -0.22 9.03
CA LYS A 101 16.33 -0.75 7.66
C LYS A 101 14.89 -1.06 7.26
N LEU A 102 14.10 -1.61 8.20
CA LEU A 102 12.68 -1.87 7.98
C LEU A 102 11.92 -0.57 7.66
N MET A 103 12.22 0.52 8.37
CA MET A 103 11.57 1.81 8.10
C MET A 103 11.98 2.41 6.75
N ASP A 104 13.25 2.35 6.39
CA ASP A 104 13.74 2.87 5.10
C ASP A 104 13.05 2.14 3.93
N ILE A 105 12.89 0.82 4.03
CA ILE A 105 12.21 0.01 3.01
C ILE A 105 10.72 0.37 2.95
N LEU A 106 10.06 0.54 4.10
CA LEU A 106 8.67 0.96 4.16
C LEU A 106 8.44 2.35 3.53
N GLU A 107 9.40 3.26 3.67
CA GLU A 107 9.34 4.57 3.01
C GLU A 107 9.45 4.41 1.48
N MET A 108 10.38 3.58 1.00
CA MET A 108 10.50 3.28 -0.44
C MET A 108 9.21 2.70 -1.03
N ASP A 109 8.56 1.77 -0.32
CA ASP A 109 7.29 1.17 -0.75
C ASP A 109 6.18 2.23 -0.90
N GLN A 110 6.14 3.25 -0.05
CA GLN A 110 5.15 4.34 -0.16
C GLN A 110 5.32 5.13 -1.47
N TYR A 111 6.55 5.41 -1.88
CA TYR A 111 6.81 6.08 -3.16
C TYR A 111 6.41 5.21 -4.35
N ILE A 112 6.65 3.89 -4.29
CA ILE A 112 6.22 2.95 -5.32
C ILE A 112 4.69 2.95 -5.46
N TYR A 113 3.96 2.87 -4.34
CA TYR A 113 2.49 2.91 -4.37
C TYR A 113 1.96 4.24 -4.94
N LEU A 114 2.59 5.36 -4.62
CA LEU A 114 2.22 6.67 -5.16
C LEU A 114 2.37 6.68 -6.69
N VAL A 115 3.48 6.14 -7.21
CA VAL A 115 3.70 6.09 -8.67
C VAL A 115 2.67 5.20 -9.36
N ILE A 116 2.42 3.99 -8.84
CA ILE A 116 1.55 3.01 -9.48
C ILE A 116 0.07 3.42 -9.41
N PHE A 117 -0.39 3.92 -8.26
CA PHE A 117 -1.81 4.20 -8.05
C PHE A 117 -2.23 5.63 -8.37
N LEU A 118 -1.31 6.60 -8.37
CA LEU A 118 -1.64 8.01 -8.65
C LEU A 118 -1.02 8.47 -9.96
N ILE A 119 0.31 8.40 -10.11
CA ILE A 119 1.01 8.99 -11.26
C ILE A 119 0.66 8.26 -12.56
N PHE A 120 0.73 6.92 -12.56
CA PHE A 120 0.51 6.13 -13.76
C PHE A 120 -0.92 6.31 -14.34
N PRO A 121 -2.01 6.26 -13.54
CA PRO A 121 -3.35 6.57 -14.02
C PRO A 121 -3.50 8.01 -14.52
N LEU A 122 -2.87 8.99 -13.86
CA LEU A 122 -2.92 10.40 -14.30
C LEU A 122 -2.27 10.59 -15.68
N ILE A 123 -1.13 9.93 -15.92
CA ILE A 123 -0.46 9.97 -17.23
C ILE A 123 -1.35 9.34 -18.31
N LEU A 124 -1.89 8.15 -18.05
CA LEU A 124 -2.80 7.48 -19.00
C LEU A 124 -4.03 8.33 -19.31
N PHE A 125 -4.64 8.95 -18.30
CA PHE A 125 -5.79 9.83 -18.47
C PHE A 125 -5.44 11.07 -19.29
N SER A 126 -4.28 11.68 -19.04
CA SER A 126 -3.79 12.83 -19.79
C SER A 126 -3.59 12.51 -21.27
N ILE A 127 -2.94 11.37 -21.58
CA ILE A 127 -2.73 10.90 -22.95
C ILE A 127 -4.07 10.62 -23.64
N TYR A 128 -5.00 9.93 -22.95
CA TYR A 128 -6.31 9.63 -23.49
C TYR A 128 -7.09 10.91 -23.84
N ARG A 129 -7.11 11.89 -22.92
CA ARG A 129 -7.76 13.19 -23.12
C ARG A 129 -7.12 13.96 -24.27
N ALA A 130 -5.80 14.01 -24.34
CA ALA A 130 -5.06 14.68 -25.41
C ALA A 130 -5.38 14.06 -26.79
N LYS A 131 -5.42 12.73 -26.88
CA LYS A 131 -5.76 12.00 -28.11
C LYS A 131 -7.20 12.27 -28.55
N HIS A 132 -8.16 12.23 -27.63
CA HIS A 132 -9.57 12.48 -27.93
C HIS A 132 -9.82 13.94 -28.37
N PHE A 133 -9.14 14.90 -27.74
CA PHE A 133 -9.23 16.32 -28.10
C PHE A 133 -8.69 16.61 -29.52
N HIS A 134 -7.58 15.99 -29.91
CA HIS A 134 -7.02 16.13 -31.26
C HIS A 134 -7.87 15.44 -32.34
N GLY A 135 -8.48 14.29 -32.02
CA GLY A 135 -9.41 13.61 -32.93
C GLY A 135 -10.65 14.44 -33.26
N ASN A 136 -11.19 15.17 -32.28
CA ASN A 136 -12.39 15.98 -32.48
C ASN A 136 -12.11 17.25 -33.33
N ARG A 137 -10.92 17.85 -33.19
CA ARG A 137 -10.49 18.99 -34.03
C ARG A 137 -10.32 18.63 -35.51
N ARG A 138 -9.87 17.40 -35.83
CA ARG A 138 -9.77 16.93 -37.22
C ARG A 138 -11.12 16.73 -37.89
N LYS A 139 -12.11 16.16 -37.17
CA LYS A 139 -13.48 15.99 -37.67
C LYS A 139 -14.18 17.33 -37.95
N LEU A 140 -13.95 18.35 -37.11
CA LEU A 140 -14.51 19.69 -37.31
C LEU A 140 -13.92 20.42 -38.54
N LYS A 141 -12.65 20.18 -38.88
CA LYS A 141 -12.04 20.75 -40.11
C LYS A 141 -12.60 20.10 -41.38
N LEU A 142 -12.87 18.79 -41.37
CA LEU A 142 -13.44 18.08 -42.52
C LEU A 142 -14.89 18.51 -42.81
N LYS A 143 -15.69 18.76 -41.77
CA LYS A 143 -17.08 19.24 -41.91
C LYS A 143 -17.19 20.70 -42.37
N LYS A 144 -16.11 21.50 -42.24
CA LYS A 144 -16.08 22.89 -42.69
C LYS A 144 -15.66 23.04 -44.16
N ASN A 145 -15.11 21.98 -44.75
CA ASN A 145 -14.62 21.93 -46.14
C ASN A 145 -15.55 21.10 -47.06
N SER A 146 -16.71 20.66 -46.57
CA SER A 146 -17.80 20.03 -47.32
C SER A 146 -18.98 20.98 -47.40
#